data_AF-A0A2H0QGE1-F1
#
_entry.id   AF-A0A2H0QGE1-F1
#
_cell.length_a   1.000
_cell.length_b   1.000
_cell.length_c   1.000
_cell.angle_alpha   90.00
_cell.angle_beta   90.00
_cell.angle_gamma   90.00
#
_symmetry.space_group_name_H-M   'P 1'
#
loop_
_entity.id
_entity.type
_entity.pdbx_description
1 polymer ?
#
loop_
_entity_poly.entity_id
_entity_poly.type
_entity_poly.pdbx_seq_one_letter_code
_entity_poly.pdbx_strand_id
1 'polypeptide(L)'
;MELAPLLQKAKKKLKDRNSYKKRQYREKQTVGHHSEKEIEALYKLQKGECYYCGNKLGKLGIKKAFDKDHIKPLAMGGTNWLSNIALSCQPCNNKKHSKSEKEFWQVLEKDFGKKFVKSRKAAIKSYSEEKRKLSN
;
A
#
# COMPACT_ATOMS: atom_id res chain seq x y z
N MET A 1 -34.48 17.24 -17.57
CA MET A 1 -33.15 17.26 -16.93
C MET A 1 -32.88 15.89 -16.33
N GLU A 2 -31.86 15.15 -16.80
CA GLU A 2 -31.63 13.76 -16.39
C GLU A 2 -31.16 13.63 -14.93
N LEU A 3 -32.01 13.05 -14.08
CA LEU A 3 -31.69 12.72 -12.68
C LEU A 3 -30.80 11.46 -12.55
N ALA A 4 -30.73 10.63 -13.60
CA ALA A 4 -30.04 9.34 -13.58
C ALA A 4 -28.52 9.44 -13.32
N PRO A 5 -27.75 10.36 -13.94
CA PRO A 5 -26.32 10.53 -13.64
C PRO A 5 -26.04 10.97 -12.20
N LEU A 6 -26.91 11.80 -11.62
CA LEU A 6 -26.78 12.27 -10.23
C LEU A 6 -27.01 11.13 -9.24
N LEU A 7 -28.04 10.31 -9.46
CA LEU A 7 -28.33 9.12 -8.66
C LEU A 7 -27.19 8.10 -8.73
N GLN A 8 -26.62 7.89 -9.92
CA GLN A 8 -25.47 7.00 -10.09
C GLN A 8 -24.23 7.49 -9.34
N LYS A 9 -23.92 8.79 -9.40
CA LYS A 9 -22.84 9.42 -8.62
C LYS A 9 -23.08 9.26 -7.11
N ALA A 10 -24.30 9.47 -6.63
CA ALA A 10 -24.66 9.31 -5.23
C ALA A 10 -24.48 7.86 -4.74
N LYS A 11 -24.96 6.88 -5.52
CA LYS A 11 -24.77 5.44 -5.24
C LYS A 11 -23.30 5.06 -5.14
N LYS A 12 -22.46 5.57 -6.05
CA LYS A 12 -21.00 5.35 -6.01
C LYS A 12 -20.38 5.91 -4.73
N LYS A 13 -20.67 7.16 -4.37
CA LYS A 13 -20.18 7.78 -3.12
C LYS A 13 -20.55 6.97 -1.87
N LEU A 14 -21.78 6.46 -1.80
CA LEU A 14 -22.24 5.60 -0.71
C LEU A 14 -21.44 4.29 -0.64
N LYS A 15 -21.21 3.64 -1.79
CA LYS A 15 -20.40 2.42 -1.88
C LYS A 15 -18.95 2.65 -1.43
N ASP A 16 -18.34 3.75 -1.85
CA ASP A 16 -16.96 4.10 -1.50
C ASP A 16 -16.84 4.37 0.01
N ARG A 17 -17.81 5.11 0.58
CA ARG A 17 -17.90 5.35 2.04
C ARG A 17 -18.02 4.06 2.83
N ASN A 18 -18.87 3.13 2.38
CA ASN A 18 -19.05 1.83 3.06
C ASN A 18 -17.79 0.97 2.97
N SER A 19 -17.11 0.98 1.82
CA SER A 19 -15.82 0.30 1.65
C SER A 19 -14.75 0.84 2.59
N TYR A 20 -14.67 2.18 2.73
CA TYR A 20 -13.76 2.83 3.66
C TYR A 20 -14.04 2.44 5.13
N LYS A 21 -15.30 2.50 5.57
CA LYS A 21 -15.70 2.08 6.93
C LYS A 21 -15.34 0.61 7.20
N LYS A 22 -15.58 -0.29 6.24
CA LYS A 22 -15.20 -1.71 6.35
C LYS A 22 -13.69 -1.87 6.47
N ARG A 23 -12.89 -1.10 5.72
CA ARG A 23 -11.43 -1.11 5.82
C ARG A 23 -10.99 -0.67 7.22
N GLN A 24 -11.50 0.46 7.72
CA GLN A 24 -11.17 0.95 9.07
C GLN A 24 -11.53 -0.07 10.16
N TYR A 25 -12.68 -0.73 10.05
CA TYR A 25 -13.07 -1.78 10.98
C TYR A 25 -12.04 -2.93 10.98
N ARG A 26 -11.66 -3.44 9.81
CA ARG A 26 -10.64 -4.50 9.69
C ARG A 26 -9.28 -4.06 10.23
N GLU A 27 -8.89 -2.80 9.98
CA GLU A 27 -7.63 -2.23 10.46
C GLU A 27 -7.58 -2.18 11.99
N LYS A 28 -8.70 -1.92 12.67
CA LYS A 28 -8.81 -1.92 14.14
C LYS A 28 -8.83 -3.33 14.75
N GLN A 29 -9.23 -4.33 13.99
CA GLN A 29 -9.40 -5.71 14.48
C GLN A 29 -8.19 -6.60 14.15
N THR A 30 -7.37 -6.20 13.20
CA THR A 30 -6.18 -6.98 12.84
C THR A 30 -5.07 -6.82 13.87
N VAL A 31 -4.21 -7.82 13.97
CA VAL A 31 -3.07 -7.81 14.88
C VAL A 31 -1.95 -6.89 14.39
N GLY A 32 -1.16 -6.42 15.35
CA GLY A 32 0.00 -5.57 15.13
C GLY A 32 -0.30 -4.08 15.21
N HIS A 33 0.75 -3.30 15.41
CA HIS A 33 0.72 -1.85 15.30
C HIS A 33 2.03 -1.35 14.69
N HIS A 34 2.07 -0.07 14.38
CA HIS A 34 3.31 0.64 14.07
C HIS A 34 3.18 2.10 14.52
N SER A 35 4.24 2.62 15.10
CA SER A 35 4.44 4.01 15.49
C SER A 35 4.93 4.85 14.31
N GLU A 36 4.95 6.16 14.47
CA GLU A 36 5.50 7.07 13.46
C GLU A 36 7.01 6.87 13.29
N LYS A 37 7.75 6.68 14.40
CA LYS A 37 9.20 6.39 14.37
C LYS A 37 9.53 5.13 13.57
N GLU A 38 8.70 4.10 13.70
CA GLU A 38 8.81 2.86 12.93
C GLU A 38 8.54 3.10 11.43
N ILE A 39 7.59 3.96 11.08
CA ILE A 39 7.34 4.36 9.69
C ILE A 39 8.49 5.19 9.12
N GLU A 40 9.11 6.06 9.92
CA GLU A 40 10.32 6.78 9.51
C GLU A 40 11.50 5.84 9.28
N ALA A 41 11.69 4.83 10.15
CA ALA A 41 12.69 3.80 9.96
C ALA A 41 12.44 3.01 8.68
N LEU A 42 11.18 2.62 8.41
CA LEU A 42 10.80 1.98 7.15
C LEU A 42 11.06 2.87 5.93
N TYR A 43 10.80 4.18 6.03
CA TYR A 43 11.10 5.13 4.96
C TYR A 43 12.60 5.17 4.62
N LYS A 44 13.45 5.25 5.64
CA LYS A 44 14.91 5.21 5.48
C LYS A 44 15.36 3.88 4.87
N LEU A 45 14.80 2.76 5.34
CA LEU A 45 15.11 1.43 4.84
C LEU A 45 14.72 1.26 3.36
N GLN A 46 13.56 1.82 2.97
CA GLN A 46 13.12 1.91 1.57
C GLN A 46 13.83 2.99 0.76
N LYS A 47 14.84 3.69 1.31
CA LYS A 47 15.60 4.77 0.64
C LYS A 47 14.73 5.91 0.12
N GLY A 48 13.59 6.16 0.78
CA GLY A 48 12.59 7.12 0.35
C GLY A 48 11.94 6.78 -0.99
N GLU A 49 11.90 5.50 -1.38
CA GLU A 49 11.32 5.02 -2.63
C GLU A 49 10.04 4.22 -2.39
N CYS A 50 9.15 4.27 -3.38
CA CYS A 50 7.97 3.43 -3.44
C CYS A 50 8.40 1.96 -3.45
N TYR A 51 7.81 1.17 -2.55
CA TYR A 51 8.06 -0.27 -2.45
C TYR A 51 7.92 -0.97 -3.82
N TYR A 52 6.88 -0.61 -4.57
CA TYR A 52 6.50 -1.28 -5.82
C TYR A 52 7.23 -0.80 -7.07
N CYS A 53 7.22 0.51 -7.35
CA CYS A 53 7.81 1.03 -8.58
C CYS A 53 9.22 1.59 -8.41
N GLY A 54 9.69 1.81 -7.17
CA GLY A 54 10.99 2.44 -6.91
C GLY A 54 11.05 3.96 -7.14
N ASN A 55 9.97 4.60 -7.59
CA ASN A 55 9.94 6.06 -7.71
C ASN A 55 10.10 6.72 -6.34
N LYS A 56 10.75 7.89 -6.31
CA LYS A 56 10.91 8.67 -5.08
C LYS A 56 9.56 9.07 -4.49
N LEU A 57 9.45 8.92 -3.18
CA LEU A 57 8.31 9.36 -2.38
C LEU A 57 8.53 10.81 -1.94
N GLY A 58 7.45 11.46 -1.47
CA GLY A 58 7.58 12.74 -0.79
C GLY A 58 8.44 12.62 0.48
N LYS A 59 8.92 13.76 0.98
CA LYS A 59 9.71 13.83 2.22
C LYS A 59 8.84 13.52 3.44
N LEU A 60 9.45 12.96 4.49
CA LEU A 60 8.82 12.80 5.80
C LEU A 60 8.28 14.14 6.33
N GLY A 61 7.19 14.10 7.10
CA GLY A 61 6.50 15.30 7.60
C GLY A 61 5.59 16.01 6.60
N ILE A 62 5.69 15.72 5.29
CA ILE A 62 4.76 16.26 4.29
C ILE A 62 3.48 15.42 4.25
N LYS A 63 2.34 16.10 4.39
CA LYS A 63 1.02 15.46 4.29
C LYS A 63 0.85 14.78 2.93
N LYS A 64 0.44 13.50 2.93
CA LYS A 64 0.29 12.65 1.72
C LYS A 64 1.58 12.44 0.92
N ALA A 65 2.75 12.50 1.57
CA ALA A 65 4.03 12.17 0.93
C ALA A 65 4.09 10.75 0.35
N PHE A 66 3.38 9.81 1.00
CA PHE A 66 3.26 8.41 0.61
C PHE A 66 2.06 7.77 1.31
N ASP A 67 1.64 6.62 0.83
CA ASP A 67 0.60 5.78 1.42
C ASP A 67 1.23 4.59 2.17
N LYS A 68 0.63 4.23 3.31
CA LYS A 68 0.93 2.99 4.05
C LYS A 68 0.04 1.87 3.52
N ASP A 69 0.55 1.12 2.55
CA ASP A 69 -0.18 0.04 1.90
C ASP A 69 0.06 -1.31 2.60
N HIS A 70 -0.99 -2.10 2.71
CA HIS A 70 -0.93 -3.45 3.26
C HIS A 70 -0.59 -4.43 2.13
N ILE A 71 0.63 -4.99 2.15
CA ILE A 71 1.14 -5.91 1.13
C ILE A 71 0.15 -7.04 0.90
N LYS A 72 -0.21 -7.77 1.96
CA LYS A 72 -1.42 -8.59 2.04
C LYS A 72 -2.58 -7.68 2.46
N PRO A 73 -3.61 -7.48 1.63
CA PRO A 73 -4.73 -6.61 1.98
C PRO A 73 -5.43 -7.03 3.28
N LEU A 74 -5.90 -6.06 4.06
CA LEU A 74 -6.77 -6.31 5.23
C LEU A 74 -8.00 -7.17 4.86
N ALA A 75 -8.49 -7.03 3.63
CA ALA A 75 -9.62 -7.82 3.14
C ALA A 75 -9.35 -9.34 3.13
N MET A 76 -8.07 -9.72 3.04
CA MET A 76 -7.55 -11.09 2.97
C MET A 76 -6.85 -11.51 4.28
N GLY A 77 -7.05 -10.78 5.38
CA GLY A 77 -6.40 -11.05 6.66
C GLY A 77 -4.93 -10.63 6.70
N GLY A 78 -4.61 -9.45 6.15
CA GLY A 78 -3.34 -8.78 6.39
C GLY A 78 -3.27 -8.16 7.80
N THR A 79 -2.06 -8.02 8.32
CA THR A 79 -1.75 -7.47 9.66
C THR A 79 -1.26 -6.02 9.58
N ASN A 80 -1.20 -5.33 10.72
CA ASN A 80 -0.66 -3.97 10.83
C ASN A 80 0.84 -3.91 11.17
N TRP A 81 1.47 -5.08 11.34
CA TRP A 81 2.92 -5.20 11.51
C TRP A 81 3.66 -4.57 10.32
N LEU A 82 4.80 -3.91 10.57
CA LEU A 82 5.59 -3.28 9.52
C LEU A 82 6.01 -4.25 8.41
N SER A 83 6.21 -5.54 8.73
CA SER A 83 6.48 -6.59 7.76
C SER A 83 5.42 -6.65 6.64
N ASN A 84 4.15 -6.34 6.95
CA ASN A 84 3.05 -6.25 6.01
C ASN A 84 2.78 -4.82 5.48
N ILE A 85 3.48 -3.79 5.96
CA ILE A 85 3.33 -2.41 5.47
C ILE A 85 4.37 -2.09 4.41
N ALA A 86 3.94 -1.52 3.30
CA ALA A 86 4.77 -0.97 2.24
C ALA A 86 4.51 0.53 2.13
N LEU A 87 5.57 1.35 2.13
CA LEU A 87 5.40 2.75 1.75
C LEU A 87 5.32 2.83 0.23
N SER A 88 4.21 3.36 -0.28
CA SER A 88 3.90 3.35 -1.71
C SER A 88 3.52 4.75 -2.19
N CYS A 89 3.74 5.01 -3.48
CA CYS A 89 3.19 6.19 -4.12
C CYS A 89 1.69 5.99 -4.38
N GLN A 90 0.94 7.10 -4.41
CA GLN A 90 -0.50 7.08 -4.66
C GLN A 90 -0.90 6.33 -5.95
N PRO A 91 -0.19 6.46 -7.10
CA PRO A 91 -0.51 5.69 -8.30
C PRO A 91 -0.43 4.18 -8.10
N CYS A 92 0.61 3.68 -7.42
CA CYS A 92 0.76 2.24 -7.13
C CYS A 92 -0.31 1.75 -6.16
N ASN A 93 -0.53 2.48 -5.06
CA ASN A 93 -1.55 2.14 -4.07
C ASN A 93 -2.95 2.03 -4.70
N ASN A 94 -3.33 3.04 -5.50
CA ASN A 94 -4.61 3.05 -6.22
C ASN A 94 -4.72 1.90 -7.24
N LYS A 95 -3.64 1.60 -7.98
CA LYS A 95 -3.63 0.51 -8.97
C LYS A 95 -3.72 -0.87 -8.30
N LYS A 96 -3.05 -1.05 -7.15
CA LYS A 96 -3.11 -2.28 -6.35
C LYS A 96 -4.50 -2.49 -5.79
N HIS A 97 -5.08 -1.49 -5.13
CA HIS A 97 -6.37 -1.58 -4.47
C HIS A 97 -6.39 -2.79 -3.50
N SER A 98 -7.25 -3.77 -3.78
CA SER A 98 -7.45 -4.98 -2.98
C SER A 98 -6.78 -6.22 -3.57
N LYS A 99 -5.94 -6.05 -4.61
CA LYS A 99 -5.16 -7.15 -5.18
C LYS A 99 -4.21 -7.70 -4.13
N SER A 100 -4.06 -9.02 -4.12
CA SER A 100 -2.97 -9.69 -3.42
C SER A 100 -1.62 -9.21 -3.94
N GLU A 101 -0.58 -9.44 -3.14
CA GLU A 101 0.79 -9.13 -3.56
C GLU A 101 1.15 -9.79 -4.90
N LYS A 102 0.82 -11.08 -5.06
CA LYS A 102 1.11 -11.83 -6.29
C LYS A 102 0.45 -11.21 -7.52
N GLU A 103 -0.85 -10.94 -7.42
CA GLU A 103 -1.61 -10.31 -8.52
C GLU A 103 -1.03 -8.93 -8.87
N PHE A 104 -0.65 -8.13 -7.88
CA PHE A 104 -0.12 -6.81 -8.17
C PHE A 104 1.27 -6.86 -8.81
N TRP A 105 2.13 -7.78 -8.40
CA TRP A 105 3.40 -7.99 -9.10
C TRP A 105 3.21 -8.41 -10.56
N GLN A 106 2.18 -9.21 -10.87
CA GLN A 106 1.84 -9.56 -12.25
C GLN A 106 1.36 -8.33 -13.05
N VAL A 107 0.63 -7.41 -12.43
CA VAL A 107 0.26 -6.14 -13.06
C VAL A 107 1.51 -5.32 -13.39
N LEU A 108 2.43 -5.17 -12.43
CA LEU A 108 3.68 -4.43 -12.66
C LEU A 108 4.58 -5.10 -13.70
N GLU A 109 4.56 -6.43 -13.79
CA GLU A 109 5.30 -7.17 -14.82
C GLU A 109 4.74 -6.88 -16.22
N LYS A 110 3.42 -6.73 -16.36
CA LYS A 110 2.80 -6.30 -17.62
C LYS A 110 3.13 -4.86 -17.96
N ASP A 111 3.16 -3.97 -16.95
CA ASP A 111 3.41 -2.54 -17.15
C ASP A 111 4.88 -2.21 -17.46
N PHE A 112 5.82 -2.89 -16.79
CA PHE A 112 7.25 -2.53 -16.79
C PHE A 112 8.19 -3.66 -17.24
N GLY A 113 7.66 -4.86 -17.46
CA GLY A 113 8.42 -6.02 -17.91
C GLY A 113 9.06 -6.84 -16.78
N LYS A 114 9.37 -8.11 -17.11
CA LYS A 114 9.92 -9.10 -16.17
C LYS A 114 11.28 -8.70 -15.58
N LYS A 115 12.15 -8.08 -16.39
CA LYS A 115 13.48 -7.61 -15.94
C LYS A 115 13.35 -6.56 -14.83
N PHE A 116 12.44 -5.61 -15.00
CA PHE A 116 12.14 -4.60 -13.99
C PHE A 116 11.65 -5.22 -12.68
N VAL A 117 10.61 -6.07 -12.75
CA VAL A 117 10.05 -6.70 -11.55
C VAL A 117 11.08 -7.56 -10.82
N LYS A 118 11.92 -8.32 -11.56
CA LYS A 118 13.02 -9.10 -10.98
C LYS A 118 14.00 -8.19 -10.22
N SER A 119 14.43 -7.10 -10.84
CA SER A 119 15.36 -6.14 -10.21
C SER A 119 14.74 -5.49 -8.98
N ARG A 120 13.47 -5.08 -9.04
CA ARG A 120 12.80 -4.44 -7.90
C ARG A 120 12.60 -5.40 -6.74
N LYS A 121 12.17 -6.63 -6.99
CA LYS A 121 12.06 -7.66 -5.95
C LYS A 121 13.40 -7.98 -5.30
N ALA A 122 14.49 -7.98 -6.07
CA ALA A 122 15.84 -8.14 -5.52
C ALA A 122 16.22 -6.97 -4.58
N ALA A 123 15.93 -5.73 -4.98
CA ALA A 123 16.14 -4.56 -4.13
C ALA A 123 15.30 -4.59 -2.84
N ILE A 124 14.05 -5.07 -2.91
CA ILE A 124 13.23 -5.29 -1.70
C ILE A 124 13.83 -6.37 -0.81
N LYS A 125 14.26 -7.48 -1.40
CA LYS A 125 14.83 -8.61 -0.67
C LYS A 125 16.05 -8.18 0.13
N SER A 126 16.86 -7.25 -0.38
CA SER A 126 18.08 -6.77 0.28
C SER A 126 17.85 -6.04 1.60
N TYR A 127 16.62 -5.63 1.93
CA TYR A 127 16.29 -5.03 3.22
C TYR A 127 15.15 -5.77 3.96
N SER A 128 14.74 -6.93 3.44
CA SER A 128 13.55 -7.64 3.93
C SER A 128 13.72 -8.18 5.35
N GLU A 129 14.94 -8.51 5.74
CA GLU A 129 15.23 -9.03 7.08
C GLU A 129 15.25 -7.91 8.12
N GLU A 130 15.90 -6.79 7.81
CA GLU A 130 15.86 -5.57 8.61
C GLU A 130 14.43 -5.07 8.79
N LYS A 131 13.61 -5.15 7.73
CA LYS A 131 12.20 -4.80 7.79
C LYS A 131 11.41 -5.69 8.76
N ARG A 132 11.71 -6.99 8.81
CA ARG A 132 11.07 -7.90 9.78
C ARG A 132 11.44 -7.53 11.22
N LYS A 133 12.70 -7.18 11.47
CA LYS A 133 13.20 -6.75 12.78
C LYS A 133 12.58 -5.44 13.28
N LEU A 134 12.03 -4.61 12.38
CA LEU A 134 11.25 -3.43 12.78
C LEU A 134 9.84 -3.80 13.29
N SER A 135 9.39 -5.04 13.09
CA SER A 135 8.12 -5.55 13.62
C SER A 135 8.41 -6.36 14.89
N ASN A 136 8.72 -5.68 15.99
CA ASN A 136 8.83 -6.30 17.31
C ASN A 136 7.47 -6.30 18.01
#